data_AF-A0A968KI87-F1
#
_entry.id   AF-A0A968KI87-F1
#
_cell.length_a   1.000
_cell.length_b   1.000
_cell.length_c   1.000
_cell.angle_alpha   90.00
_cell.angle_beta   90.00
_cell.angle_gamma   90.00
#
_symmetry.space_group_name_H-M   'P 1'
#
loop_
_entity.id
_entity.type
_entity.pdbx_description
1 polymer ?
#
loop_
_entity_poly.entity_id
_entity_poly.type
_entity_poly.pdbx_seq_one_letter_code
_entity_poly.pdbx_strand_id
1 'polypeptide(L)' 'TEGLTLEEARNELSFLATGVYGHRLPPQHGAPIRLVVPWKYGFKSIKSIVRMDFT' A
#
# COMPACT_ATOMS: atom_id res chain seq x y z
N THR A 1 5.56 -3.23 10.52
CA THR A 1 5.31 -4.43 9.69
C THR A 1 3.82 -4.68 9.71
N GLU A 2 3.18 -4.74 8.55
CA GLU A 2 1.74 -4.99 8.43
C GLU A 2 1.51 -6.24 7.60
N GLY A 3 0.41 -6.93 7.89
CA GLY A 3 -0.04 -8.11 7.17
C GLY A 3 -1.48 -7.94 6.69
N LEU A 4 -1.74 -8.51 5.51
CA LEU A 4 -3.06 -8.74 4.93
C LEU A 4 -3.23 -10.24 4.73
N THR A 5 -4.48 -10.69 4.76
CA THR A 5 -4.76 -12.05 4.28
C THR A 5 -4.52 -12.11 2.77
N LEU A 6 -4.24 -13.31 2.24
CA LEU A 6 -4.02 -13.49 0.80
C LEU A 6 -5.24 -13.06 -0.03
N GLU A 7 -6.44 -13.26 0.50
CA GLU A 7 -7.69 -12.83 -0.12
C GLU A 7 -7.80 -11.30 -0.20
N GLU A 8 -7.45 -10.59 0.88
CA GLU A 8 -7.44 -9.13 0.91
C GLU A 8 -6.37 -8.54 -0.02
N ALA A 9 -5.21 -9.19 -0.08
CA ALA A 9 -4.13 -8.79 -0.98
C ALA A 9 -4.49 -9.00 -2.47
N ARG A 10 -5.36 -9.97 -2.77
CA ARG A 10 -5.84 -10.28 -4.13
C ARG A 10 -7.12 -9.55 -4.52
N ASN A 11 -7.72 -8.79 -3.60
CA ASN A 11 -8.91 -8.02 -3.90
C ASN A 11 -8.58 -6.91 -4.90
N GLU A 12 -9.43 -6.73 -5.92
CA GLU A 12 -9.22 -5.75 -7.01
C GLU A 12 -9.11 -4.30 -6.55
N LEU A 13 -9.68 -3.98 -5.38
CA LEU A 13 -9.59 -2.65 -4.78
C LEU A 13 -8.26 -2.40 -4.05
N SER A 14 -7.48 -3.44 -3.75
CA SER A 14 -6.14 -3.32 -3.15
C SER A 14 -5.11 -3.07 -4.24
N PHE A 15 -4.34 -1.99 -4.11
CA PHE A 15 -3.34 -1.65 -5.12
C PHE A 15 -2.11 -0.98 -4.52
N LEU A 16 -1.04 -0.98 -5.31
CA LEU A 16 0.20 -0.29 -5.01
C LEU A 16 0.21 1.09 -5.67
N ALA A 17 0.21 2.13 -4.84
CA ALA A 17 0.32 3.51 -5.28
C ALA A 17 1.79 3.91 -5.42
N THR A 18 2.14 4.40 -6.61
CA THR A 18 3.45 5.00 -6.95
C THR A 18 3.39 6.51 -7.13
N GLY A 19 2.18 7.06 -7.22
CA GLY A 19 1.91 8.46 -7.48
C GLY A 19 0.60 8.94 -6.87
N VAL A 20 0.43 10.26 -6.83
CA VAL A 20 -0.78 10.94 -6.37
C VAL A 20 -0.99 12.18 -7.22
N TYR A 21 -2.24 12.45 -7.62
CA TYR A 21 -2.62 13.61 -8.45
C TYR A 21 -1.79 13.74 -9.75
N GLY A 22 -1.42 12.63 -10.39
CA GLY A 22 -0.61 12.65 -11.62
C GLY A 22 0.89 12.92 -11.39
N HIS A 23 1.33 13.08 -10.15
CA HIS A 23 2.73 13.28 -9.78
C HIS A 23 3.28 12.06 -9.02
N ARG A 24 4.61 12.00 -8.86
CA ARG A 24 5.27 11.01 -8.01
C ARG A 24 4.82 11.18 -6.56
N LEU A 25 4.75 10.07 -5.82
CA LEU A 25 4.34 10.09 -4.42
C LEU A 25 5.35 10.92 -3.59
N PRO A 26 4.90 11.89 -2.78
CA PRO A 26 5.79 12.60 -1.86
C PRO A 26 6.29 11.69 -0.72
N PRO A 27 7.48 11.95 -0.13
CA PRO A 27 8.00 11.16 0.99
C PRO A 27 7.03 11.02 2.16
N GLN A 28 6.27 12.08 2.49
CA GLN A 28 5.30 12.10 3.59
C GLN A 28 4.15 11.10 3.37
N HIS A 29 3.84 10.82 2.10
CA HIS A 29 2.79 9.89 1.70
C HIS A 29 3.30 8.45 1.56
N GLY A 30 4.60 8.20 1.74
CA GLY A 30 5.19 6.85 1.74
C GLY A 30 5.84 6.46 0.42
N ALA A 31 6.48 7.41 -0.27
CA ALA A 31 7.29 7.14 -1.45
C ALA A 31 8.36 6.06 -1.21
N PRO A 32 8.81 5.34 -2.25
CA PRO A 32 8.35 5.40 -3.64
C PRO A 32 7.07 4.59 -3.90
N ILE A 33 6.78 3.61 -3.03
CA ILE A 33 5.68 2.66 -3.18
C ILE A 33 4.94 2.55 -1.85
N ARG A 34 3.61 2.65 -1.92
CA ARG A 34 2.69 2.47 -0.80
C ARG A 34 1.58 1.49 -1.15
N LEU A 35 1.17 0.69 -0.18
CA LEU A 35 -0.03 -0.13 -0.28
C LEU A 35 -1.26 0.70 0.10
N VAL A 36 -2.32 0.59 -0.70
CA VAL A 36 -3.60 1.24 -0.45
C VAL A 36 -4.68 0.17 -0.35
N VAL A 37 -5.36 0.14 0.80
CA VAL A 37 -6.49 -0.75 1.07
C VAL A 37 -7.70 0.11 1.44
N PRO A 38 -8.52 0.54 0.46
CA PRO A 38 -9.49 1.63 0.65
C PRO A 38 -10.62 1.33 1.64
N TRP A 39 -10.95 0.05 1.88
CA TRP A 39 -12.00 -0.36 2.81
C TRP A 39 -11.51 -0.60 4.25
N LYS A 40 -10.19 -0.50 4.50
CA LYS A 40 -9.61 -0.68 5.84
C LYS A 40 -9.09 0.64 6.39
N TYR A 41 -8.94 0.68 7.72
CA TYR A 41 -8.31 1.81 8.39
C TYR A 41 -6.90 2.08 7.83
N GLY A 42 -6.53 3.36 7.77
CA GLY A 42 -5.31 3.82 7.10
C GLY A 42 -4.00 3.22 7.62
N PHE A 43 -3.97 2.66 8.84
CA PHE A 43 -2.81 1.94 9.35
C PHE A 43 -2.49 0.67 8.56
N LYS A 44 -3.49 0.03 7.92
CA LYS A 44 -3.27 -1.11 7.02
C LYS A 44 -2.64 -0.74 5.68
N SER A 45 -2.67 0.54 5.32
CA SER A 45 -2.04 1.06 4.11
C SER A 45 -0.58 1.44 4.39
N ILE A 46 0.32 0.47 4.36
CA ILE A 46 1.74 0.63 4.73
C ILE A 46 2.50 1.57 3.79
N LYS A 47 3.29 2.48 4.37
CA LYS A 47 4.14 3.46 3.67
C LYS A 47 5.53 2.88 3.38
N SER A 48 6.16 3.33 2.29
CA SER A 48 7.59 3.09 1.97
C SER A 48 7.97 1.61 2.02
N ILE A 49 7.31 0.81 1.18
CA ILE A 49 7.51 -0.64 1.14
C ILE A 49 8.90 -0.95 0.55
N VAL A 50 9.68 -1.75 1.29
CA VAL A 50 11.01 -2.24 0.87
C VAL A 50 11.07 -3.75 0.67
N ARG A 51 10.16 -4.49 1.31
CA ARG A 51 10.10 -5.96 1.26
C ARG A 51 8.66 -6.42 1.39
N MET A 52 8.32 -7.48 0.66
CA MET A 52 7.07 -8.23 0.78
C MET A 52 7.44 -9.71 0.92
N ASP A 53 6.87 -10.36 1.93
CA ASP A 53 7.11 -11.77 2.23
C ASP A 53 5.76 -12.49 2.27
N PHE A 54 5.69 -13.70 1.72
CA PHE A 54 4.53 -14.58 1.86
C PHE A 54 4.81 -15.58 3.00
N THR A 55 3.91 -15.64 3.97
CA THR A 55 3.99 -16.52 5.14
C THR A 55 2.80 -17.44 5.20
#